data_AF-A0A952C3S8-F1
#
_entry.id   AF-A0A952C3S8-F1
#
_cell.length_a   1.000
_cell.length_b   1.000
_cell.length_c   1.000
_cell.angle_alpha   90.00
_cell.angle_beta   90.00
_cell.angle_gamma   90.00
#
_symmetry.space_group_name_H-M   'P 1'
#
loop_
_entity.id
_entity.type
_entity.pdbx_description
1 polymer ?
#
loop_
_entity_poly.entity_id
_entity_poly.type
_entity_poly.pdbx_seq_one_letter_code
_entity_poly.pdbx_strand_id
1 'polypeptide(L)'
;YGGQIDKTLPNIVTRATGDVGMAVGAIAAFPAMDVARQALPMVLALLKMALVICIPLVLVVGTYDLKTVVTVSVVQFALFFTDFWFQLARWIDSTILDALYGWGFGWNRPHTNFDPLVGLNNAFGDMLLMFVTGTMFLVLPTFWVAALGWVGVKAGVIAQNLAVGSKEARDSAGSGVNKVAGKVL
;
A
#
# COMPACT_ATOMS: atom_id res chain seq x y z
N TYR A 1 0.27 23.65 -0.34
CA TYR A 1 0.13 24.72 -1.35
C TYR A 1 0.09 26.04 -0.63
N GLY A 2 1.19 26.79 -0.69
CA GLY A 2 1.41 28.02 0.08
C GLY A 2 2.86 28.45 -0.11
N GLY A 3 3.21 28.81 -1.35
CA GLY A 3 4.53 29.33 -1.68
C GLY A 3 4.66 30.76 -1.17
N GLN A 4 5.54 30.97 -0.18
CA GLN A 4 6.02 32.32 0.12
C GLN A 4 7.01 32.74 -0.97
N ILE A 5 6.65 33.84 -1.64
CA ILE A 5 7.37 34.47 -2.75
C ILE A 5 8.35 35.54 -2.22
N ASP A 6 8.89 35.36 -1.01
CA ASP A 6 9.90 36.25 -0.43
C ASP A 6 11.23 35.51 -0.24
N LYS A 7 12.25 35.94 -1.00
CA LYS A 7 13.61 35.40 -0.92
C LYS A 7 14.31 35.91 0.35
N THR A 8 14.11 35.20 1.46
CA THR A 8 14.99 35.31 2.63
C THR A 8 16.13 34.30 2.53
N LEU A 9 17.37 34.76 2.79
CA LEU A 9 18.61 33.96 2.83
C LEU A 9 18.47 32.56 3.51
N PRO A 10 17.74 32.40 4.63
CA PRO A 10 17.51 31.09 5.22
C PRO A 10 16.79 30.10 4.29
N ASN A 11 15.85 30.54 3.44
CA ASN A 11 15.17 29.66 2.49
C ASN A 11 16.11 29.19 1.37
N ILE A 12 17.10 30.02 0.99
CA ILE A 12 18.13 29.66 0.01
C ILE A 12 19.12 28.65 0.61
N VAL A 13 19.50 28.82 1.88
CA VAL A 13 20.40 27.89 2.59
C VAL A 13 19.71 26.58 2.92
N THR A 14 18.44 26.59 3.36
CA THR A 14 17.65 25.37 3.56
C THR A 14 17.43 24.64 2.23
N ARG A 15 17.24 25.37 1.12
CA ARG A 15 17.25 24.77 -0.22
C ARG A 15 18.62 24.19 -0.55
N ALA A 16 19.71 24.95 -0.53
CA ALA A 16 21.05 24.44 -0.85
C ALA A 16 21.49 23.25 0.03
N THR A 17 21.09 23.22 1.30
CA THR A 17 21.34 22.10 2.23
C THR A 17 20.45 20.91 1.91
N GLY A 18 19.18 21.15 1.59
CA GLY A 18 18.28 20.16 1.01
C GLY A 18 18.81 19.64 -0.33
N ASP A 19 19.51 20.47 -1.09
CA ASP A 19 20.00 20.14 -2.42
C ASP A 19 21.21 19.21 -2.35
N VAL A 20 22.13 19.47 -1.42
CA VAL A 20 23.27 18.60 -1.13
C VAL A 20 22.82 17.32 -0.42
N GLY A 21 21.88 17.42 0.53
CA GLY A 21 21.34 16.25 1.23
C GLY A 21 20.57 15.31 0.32
N MET A 22 19.77 15.87 -0.60
CA MET A 22 19.09 15.11 -1.63
C MET A 22 20.07 14.60 -2.67
N ALA A 23 21.07 15.36 -3.11
CA ALA A 23 22.06 14.90 -4.08
C ALA A 23 22.93 13.75 -3.56
N VAL A 24 23.28 13.73 -2.26
CA VAL A 24 24.01 12.61 -1.65
C VAL A 24 23.11 11.40 -1.38
N GLY A 25 21.85 11.63 -0.98
CA GLY A 25 20.85 10.57 -0.85
C GLY A 25 20.42 9.98 -2.20
N ALA A 26 20.42 10.80 -3.25
CA ALA A 26 19.99 10.51 -4.61
C ALA A 26 20.81 9.39 -5.25
N ILE A 27 22.12 9.44 -5.04
CA ILE A 27 23.10 8.56 -5.71
C ILE A 27 22.85 7.08 -5.36
N ALA A 28 22.24 6.81 -4.19
CA ALA A 28 21.88 5.47 -3.76
C ALA A 28 20.35 5.21 -3.81
N ALA A 29 19.53 6.21 -3.47
CA ALA A 29 18.09 6.03 -3.35
C ALA A 29 17.36 5.94 -4.70
N PHE A 30 17.76 6.71 -5.72
CA PHE A 30 17.10 6.66 -7.03
C PHE A 30 17.37 5.35 -7.78
N PRO A 31 18.61 4.82 -7.83
CA PRO A 31 18.84 3.50 -8.39
C PRO A 31 18.09 2.40 -7.63
N ALA A 32 18.03 2.49 -6.31
CA ALA A 32 17.33 1.51 -5.49
C ALA A 32 15.81 1.51 -5.74
N MET A 33 15.19 2.68 -5.94
CA MET A 33 13.76 2.77 -6.25
C MET A 33 13.41 2.28 -7.65
N ASP A 34 14.30 2.45 -8.62
CA ASP A 34 14.06 1.96 -9.98
C ASP A 34 14.20 0.43 -10.05
N VAL A 35 15.21 -0.12 -9.38
CA VAL A 35 15.35 -1.57 -9.21
C VAL A 35 14.18 -2.15 -8.42
N ALA A 36 13.73 -1.46 -7.35
CA ALA A 36 12.57 -1.90 -6.57
C ALA A 36 11.28 -1.91 -7.41
N ARG A 37 11.03 -0.86 -8.23
CA ARG A 37 9.87 -0.80 -9.13
C ARG A 37 9.83 -1.93 -10.15
N GLN A 38 10.99 -2.40 -10.60
CA GLN A 38 11.10 -3.55 -11.48
C GLN A 38 10.98 -4.88 -10.73
N ALA A 39 11.54 -4.96 -9.52
CA ALA A 39 11.51 -6.15 -8.68
C ALA A 39 10.13 -6.43 -8.06
N LEU A 40 9.35 -5.40 -7.72
CA LEU A 40 8.07 -5.53 -7.02
C LEU A 40 7.07 -6.46 -7.75
N PRO A 41 6.81 -6.30 -9.06
CA PRO A 41 5.96 -7.24 -9.80
C PRO A 41 6.56 -8.66 -9.86
N MET A 42 7.88 -8.79 -9.95
CA MET A 42 8.56 -10.09 -9.98
C MET A 42 8.41 -10.83 -8.64
N VAL A 43 8.59 -10.13 -7.52
CA VAL A 43 8.41 -10.68 -6.18
C VAL A 43 6.96 -11.07 -5.94
N LEU A 44 5.99 -10.26 -6.38
CA LEU A 44 4.57 -10.58 -6.24
C LEU A 44 4.20 -11.85 -7.03
N ALA A 45 4.76 -12.03 -8.23
CA ALA A 45 4.56 -13.25 -9.02
C ALA A 45 5.11 -14.49 -8.29
N LEU A 46 6.32 -14.42 -7.74
CA LEU A 46 6.88 -15.51 -6.93
C LEU A 46 6.03 -15.79 -5.69
N LEU A 47 5.51 -14.75 -5.05
CA LEU A 47 4.67 -14.89 -3.85
C LEU A 47 3.31 -15.54 -4.16
N LYS A 48 2.74 -15.27 -5.34
CA LYS A 48 1.55 -15.98 -5.83
C LYS A 48 1.82 -17.46 -6.12
N MET A 49 2.96 -17.76 -6.75
CA MET A 49 3.37 -19.14 -6.98
C MET A 49 3.58 -19.90 -5.67
N ALA A 50 4.26 -19.28 -4.70
CA ALA A 50 4.44 -19.84 -3.37
C ALA A 50 3.08 -20.07 -2.68
N LEU A 51 2.15 -19.11 -2.74
CA LEU A 51 0.83 -19.27 -2.16
C LEU A 51 0.08 -20.45 -2.78
N VAL A 52 0.05 -20.57 -4.11
CA VAL A 52 -0.67 -21.66 -4.80
C VAL A 52 -0.13 -23.03 -4.40
N ILE A 53 1.19 -23.17 -4.24
CA ILE A 53 1.81 -24.41 -3.74
C ILE A 53 1.43 -24.69 -2.28
N CYS A 54 1.30 -23.65 -1.46
CA CYS A 54 0.92 -23.77 -0.06
C CYS A 54 -0.59 -24.04 0.16
N ILE A 55 -1.48 -23.76 -0.80
CA ILE A 55 -2.93 -24.00 -0.68
C ILE A 55 -3.23 -25.43 -0.20
N PRO A 56 -2.79 -26.51 -0.90
CA PRO A 56 -3.11 -27.87 -0.46
C PRO A 56 -2.55 -28.20 0.92
N LEU A 57 -1.34 -27.71 1.26
CA LEU A 57 -0.72 -27.93 2.57
C LEU A 57 -1.56 -27.29 3.69
N VAL A 58 -2.01 -26.04 3.49
CA VAL A 58 -2.84 -25.32 4.47
C VAL A 58 -4.20 -25.99 4.65
N LEU A 59 -4.81 -26.49 3.56
CA LEU A 59 -6.10 -27.19 3.62
C LEU A 59 -6.00 -28.52 4.37
N VAL A 60 -4.91 -29.28 4.16
CA VAL A 60 -4.66 -30.54 4.89
C VAL A 60 -4.43 -30.28 6.37
N VAL A 61 -3.60 -29.30 6.73
CA VAL A 61 -3.35 -28.93 8.14
C VAL A 61 -4.62 -28.41 8.81
N GLY A 62 -5.44 -27.65 8.08
CA GLY A 62 -6.74 -27.15 8.54
C GLY A 62 -7.87 -28.17 8.45
N THR A 63 -7.59 -29.46 8.19
CA THR A 63 -8.56 -30.56 8.05
C THR A 63 -9.77 -30.23 7.16
N TYR A 64 -9.55 -29.43 6.11
CA TYR A 64 -10.60 -28.91 5.21
C TYR A 64 -11.73 -28.15 5.93
N ASP A 65 -11.45 -27.49 7.06
CA ASP A 65 -12.42 -26.61 7.71
C ASP A 65 -12.84 -25.46 6.79
N LEU A 66 -14.13 -25.16 6.76
CA LEU A 66 -14.72 -24.07 5.97
C LEU A 66 -14.08 -22.74 6.32
N LYS A 67 -13.74 -22.52 7.60
CA LYS A 67 -13.03 -21.31 8.03
C LYS A 67 -11.71 -21.16 7.26
N THR A 68 -10.92 -22.22 7.20
CA THR A 68 -9.62 -22.24 6.52
C THR A 68 -9.78 -22.01 5.02
N VAL A 69 -10.75 -22.67 4.37
CA VAL A 69 -11.04 -22.50 2.94
C VAL A 69 -11.39 -21.04 2.61
N VAL A 70 -12.27 -20.43 3.42
CA VAL A 70 -12.67 -19.03 3.23
C VAL A 70 -11.48 -18.09 3.45
N THR A 71 -10.68 -18.31 4.50
CA THR A 71 -9.49 -17.48 4.75
C THR A 71 -8.49 -17.56 3.59
N VAL A 72 -8.18 -18.77 3.09
CA VAL A 72 -7.26 -18.95 1.96
C VAL A 72 -7.79 -18.26 0.69
N SER A 73 -9.10 -18.34 0.43
CA SER A 73 -9.73 -17.69 -0.72
C SER A 73 -9.64 -16.16 -0.64
N VAL A 74 -9.83 -15.60 0.56
CA VAL A 74 -9.69 -14.15 0.81
C VAL A 74 -8.24 -13.71 0.65
N VAL A 75 -7.27 -14.48 1.14
CA VAL A 75 -5.84 -14.19 0.97
C VAL A 75 -5.44 -14.27 -0.51
N GLN A 76 -5.94 -15.27 -1.23
CA GLN A 76 -5.73 -15.40 -2.67
C GLN A 76 -6.28 -14.17 -3.41
N PHE A 77 -7.55 -13.81 -3.16
CA PHE A 77 -8.14 -12.60 -3.72
C PHE A 77 -7.31 -11.35 -3.41
N ALA A 78 -6.89 -11.18 -2.16
CA ALA A 78 -6.07 -10.06 -1.74
C ALA A 78 -4.77 -9.94 -2.54
N LEU A 79 -4.05 -11.05 -2.73
CA LEU A 79 -2.80 -11.07 -3.49
C LEU A 79 -2.99 -10.81 -4.98
N PHE A 80 -4.06 -11.35 -5.59
CA PHE A 80 -4.37 -11.07 -6.99
C PHE A 80 -4.77 -9.60 -7.19
N PHE A 81 -5.57 -9.05 -6.26
CA PHE A 81 -5.98 -7.65 -6.32
C PHE A 81 -4.83 -6.66 -6.09
N THR A 82 -3.73 -7.07 -5.44
CA THR A 82 -2.53 -6.23 -5.33
C THR A 82 -1.94 -5.85 -6.71
N ASP A 83 -2.12 -6.66 -7.76
CA ASP A 83 -1.69 -6.29 -9.13
C ASP A 83 -2.36 -5.01 -9.62
N PHE A 84 -3.64 -4.83 -9.29
CA PHE A 84 -4.40 -3.66 -9.69
C PHE A 84 -3.73 -2.38 -9.16
N TRP A 85 -3.25 -2.39 -7.91
CA TRP A 85 -2.56 -1.24 -7.32
C TRP A 85 -1.23 -0.94 -8.01
N PHE A 86 -0.48 -1.96 -8.43
CA PHE A 86 0.74 -1.75 -9.23
C PHE A 86 0.45 -1.20 -10.62
N GLN A 87 -0.62 -1.67 -11.28
CA GLN A 87 -1.05 -1.15 -12.57
C GLN A 87 -1.59 0.27 -12.45
N LEU A 88 -2.31 0.58 -11.37
CA LEU A 88 -2.80 1.93 -11.06
C LEU A 88 -1.62 2.87 -10.80
N ALA A 89 -0.58 2.44 -10.08
CA ALA A 89 0.64 3.23 -9.90
C ALA A 89 1.33 3.53 -11.24
N ARG A 90 1.48 2.52 -12.12
CA ARG A 90 2.00 2.72 -13.49
C ARG A 90 1.13 3.66 -14.33
N TRP A 91 -0.18 3.58 -14.16
CA TRP A 91 -1.12 4.40 -14.91
C TRP A 91 -1.08 5.87 -14.47
N ILE A 92 -1.03 6.13 -13.17
CA ILE A 92 -0.89 7.49 -12.61
C ILE A 92 0.42 8.12 -13.09
N ASP A 93 1.52 7.36 -13.04
CA ASP A 93 2.84 7.79 -13.52
C ASP A 93 2.81 8.20 -15.01
N SER A 94 2.22 7.36 -15.87
CA SER A 94 2.19 7.59 -17.31
C SER A 94 1.13 8.58 -17.81
N THR A 95 -0.03 8.68 -17.15
CA THR A 95 -1.20 9.40 -17.71
C THR A 95 -1.45 10.74 -17.01
N ILE A 96 -1.21 10.83 -15.70
CA ILE A 96 -1.50 12.04 -14.92
C ILE A 96 -0.32 13.01 -14.92
N LEU A 97 0.92 12.53 -14.79
CA LEU A 97 2.09 13.41 -14.94
C LEU A 97 2.20 13.94 -16.37
N ASP A 98 1.75 13.15 -17.33
CA ASP A 98 1.70 13.57 -18.71
C ASP A 98 0.62 14.63 -18.99
N ALA A 99 -0.52 14.56 -18.31
CA ALA A 99 -1.55 15.60 -18.36
C ALA A 99 -1.18 16.86 -17.54
N LEU A 100 -0.44 16.73 -16.43
CA LEU A 100 -0.03 17.86 -15.56
C LEU A 100 1.25 18.58 -16.02
N TYR A 101 2.23 17.86 -16.57
CA TYR A 101 3.52 18.41 -17.01
C TYR A 101 3.71 18.36 -18.54
N GLY A 102 2.92 17.56 -19.26
CA GLY A 102 2.78 17.63 -20.70
C GLY A 102 3.80 16.83 -21.52
N TRP A 103 3.31 15.91 -22.34
CA TRP A 103 4.09 15.10 -23.29
C TRP A 103 4.62 15.92 -24.47
N GLY A 104 5.89 15.69 -24.84
CA GLY A 104 6.46 16.12 -26.12
C GLY A 104 7.33 17.38 -26.11
N PHE A 105 8.28 17.41 -27.06
CA PHE A 105 9.22 18.50 -27.35
C PHE A 105 8.47 19.75 -27.84
N GLY A 106 8.44 20.82 -27.04
CA GLY A 106 7.72 22.05 -27.37
C GLY A 106 8.18 23.24 -26.53
N TRP A 107 8.23 24.41 -27.18
CA TRP A 107 8.84 25.70 -26.78
C TRP A 107 8.39 26.30 -25.44
N ASN A 108 7.49 25.64 -24.69
CA ASN A 108 6.89 26.15 -23.47
C ASN A 108 7.00 25.18 -22.28
N ARG A 109 8.01 24.29 -22.27
CA ARG A 109 8.23 23.34 -21.18
C ARG A 109 9.68 23.34 -20.67
N PRO A 110 9.91 23.10 -19.35
CA PRO A 110 11.20 23.36 -18.72
C PRO A 110 12.26 22.27 -18.96
N HIS A 111 11.89 21.13 -19.57
CA HIS A 111 12.69 19.89 -19.51
C HIS A 111 13.62 19.62 -20.71
N THR A 112 13.92 20.60 -21.57
CA THR A 112 14.91 20.41 -22.66
C THR A 112 15.77 21.63 -22.97
N ASN A 113 15.93 22.56 -22.04
CA ASN A 113 16.94 23.61 -22.20
C ASN A 113 18.20 23.22 -21.43
N PHE A 114 19.23 22.86 -22.19
CA PHE A 114 20.63 22.86 -21.74
C PHE A 114 21.04 24.29 -21.35
N ASP A 115 20.56 24.74 -20.19
CA ASP A 115 21.05 25.93 -19.52
C ASP A 115 21.51 25.52 -18.11
N PRO A 116 22.82 25.60 -17.81
CA PRO A 116 23.40 25.16 -16.54
C PRO A 116 22.74 25.79 -15.29
N LEU A 117 22.10 26.95 -15.43
CA LEU A 117 21.45 27.66 -14.31
C LEU A 117 19.94 27.37 -14.17
N VAL A 118 19.27 26.98 -15.26
CA VAL A 118 17.85 26.56 -15.25
C VAL A 118 17.72 25.05 -15.01
N GLY A 119 18.70 24.26 -15.45
CA GLY A 119 18.80 22.82 -15.20
C GLY A 119 18.93 22.46 -13.72
N LEU A 120 19.52 23.33 -12.89
CA LEU A 120 19.61 23.12 -11.44
C LEU A 120 18.26 23.32 -10.72
N ASN A 121 17.38 24.20 -11.26
CA ASN A 121 16.04 24.43 -10.72
C ASN A 121 15.06 23.31 -11.14
N ASN A 122 15.19 22.79 -12.36
CA ASN A 122 14.42 21.63 -12.81
C ASN A 122 14.93 20.29 -12.28
N ALA A 123 16.21 20.17 -11.92
CA ALA A 123 16.75 18.99 -11.26
C ALA A 123 16.00 18.68 -9.95
N PHE A 124 15.56 19.69 -9.18
CA PHE A 124 14.73 19.49 -8.00
C PHE A 124 13.33 18.97 -8.32
N GLY A 125 12.69 19.58 -9.32
CA GLY A 125 11.36 19.15 -9.77
C GLY A 125 11.39 17.71 -10.29
N ASP A 126 12.38 17.39 -11.12
CA ASP A 126 12.55 16.08 -11.73
C ASP A 126 12.92 15.01 -10.68
N MET A 127 13.80 15.34 -9.75
CA MET A 127 14.20 14.46 -8.65
C MET A 127 13.06 14.22 -7.63
N LEU A 128 12.27 15.26 -7.33
CA LEU A 128 11.07 15.13 -6.49
C LEU A 128 10.00 14.29 -7.19
N LEU A 129 9.81 14.47 -8.50
CA LEU A 129 8.91 13.64 -9.30
C LEU A 129 9.34 12.18 -9.34
N MET A 130 10.64 11.88 -9.50
CA MET A 130 11.17 10.51 -9.41
C MET A 130 10.94 9.88 -8.03
N PHE A 131 11.03 10.67 -6.96
CA PHE A 131 10.76 10.21 -5.59
C PHE A 131 9.26 9.95 -5.36
N VAL A 132 8.40 10.85 -5.79
CA VAL A 132 6.94 10.71 -5.64
C VAL A 132 6.43 9.53 -6.48
N THR A 133 6.89 9.39 -7.72
CA THR A 133 6.54 8.23 -8.56
C THR A 133 7.10 6.93 -8.01
N GLY A 134 8.32 6.92 -7.47
CA GLY A 134 8.90 5.74 -6.83
C GLY A 134 8.14 5.30 -5.58
N THR A 135 7.76 6.27 -4.74
CA THR A 135 7.04 5.99 -3.49
C THR A 135 5.60 5.56 -3.72
N MET A 136 4.93 5.97 -4.82
CA MET A 136 3.58 5.50 -5.15
C MET A 136 3.50 3.97 -5.31
N PHE A 137 4.54 3.33 -5.87
CA PHE A 137 4.62 1.87 -5.97
C PHE A 137 4.75 1.16 -4.62
N LEU A 138 5.12 1.89 -3.56
CA LEU A 138 5.23 1.35 -2.22
C LEU A 138 3.99 1.69 -1.39
N VAL A 139 3.53 2.94 -1.42
CA VAL A 139 2.42 3.45 -0.60
C VAL A 139 1.07 2.86 -1.01
N LEU A 140 0.78 2.74 -2.31
CA LEU A 140 -0.52 2.26 -2.77
C LEU A 140 -0.77 0.78 -2.41
N PRO A 141 0.18 -0.16 -2.68
CA PRO A 141 -0.01 -1.55 -2.29
C PRO A 141 0.06 -1.76 -0.77
N THR A 142 0.90 -1.00 -0.06
CA THR A 142 0.98 -1.11 1.41
C THR A 142 -0.30 -0.62 2.07
N PHE A 143 -0.92 0.45 1.56
CA PHE A 143 -2.25 0.89 1.99
C PHE A 143 -3.29 -0.23 1.86
N TRP A 144 -3.33 -0.91 0.71
CA TRP A 144 -4.24 -2.05 0.49
C TRP A 144 -4.03 -3.18 1.50
N VAL A 145 -2.79 -3.64 1.66
CA VAL A 145 -2.47 -4.74 2.57
C VAL A 145 -2.74 -4.36 4.03
N ALA A 146 -2.42 -3.12 4.42
CA ALA A 146 -2.71 -2.61 5.77
C ALA A 146 -4.22 -2.53 6.04
N ALA A 147 -5.01 -2.05 5.07
CA ALA A 147 -6.47 -1.98 5.18
C ALA A 147 -7.09 -3.37 5.35
N LEU A 148 -6.63 -4.37 4.59
CA LEU A 148 -7.07 -5.75 4.76
C LEU A 148 -6.71 -6.33 6.14
N GLY A 149 -5.51 -6.03 6.64
CA GLY A 149 -5.10 -6.40 7.99
C GLY A 149 -6.03 -5.81 9.05
N TRP A 150 -6.37 -4.53 8.93
CA TRP A 150 -7.31 -3.86 9.83
C TRP A 150 -8.72 -4.47 9.80
N VAL A 151 -9.25 -4.74 8.61
CA VAL A 151 -10.55 -5.40 8.44
C VAL A 151 -10.54 -6.80 9.05
N GLY A 152 -9.47 -7.57 8.84
CA GLY A 152 -9.31 -8.90 9.42
C GLY A 152 -9.36 -8.89 10.95
N VAL A 153 -8.65 -7.95 11.60
CA VAL A 153 -8.70 -7.79 13.06
C VAL A 153 -10.11 -7.46 13.55
N LYS A 154 -10.80 -6.52 12.90
CA LYS A 154 -12.15 -6.13 13.28
C LYS A 154 -13.17 -7.25 13.08
N ALA A 155 -13.09 -7.98 11.97
CA ALA A 155 -13.94 -9.14 11.71
C ALA A 155 -13.74 -10.24 12.76
N GLY A 156 -12.48 -10.48 13.18
CA GLY A 156 -12.16 -11.42 14.25
C GLY A 156 -12.78 -11.02 15.60
N VAL A 157 -12.67 -9.74 15.98
CA VAL A 157 -13.26 -9.22 17.23
C VAL A 157 -14.78 -9.36 17.22
N ILE A 158 -15.45 -9.03 16.11
CA ILE A 158 -16.91 -9.16 15.99
C ILE A 158 -17.34 -10.63 16.11
N ALA A 159 -16.65 -11.53 15.42
CA ALA A 159 -16.94 -12.96 15.49
C ALA A 159 -16.76 -13.53 16.91
N GLN A 160 -15.72 -13.08 17.62
CA GLN A 160 -15.48 -13.47 19.01
C GLN A 160 -16.57 -12.94 19.95
N ASN A 161 -16.97 -11.68 19.80
CA ASN A 161 -18.05 -11.09 20.60
C ASN A 161 -19.40 -11.77 20.35
N LEU A 162 -19.69 -12.15 19.09
CA LEU A 162 -20.89 -12.90 18.75
C LEU A 162 -20.86 -14.31 19.35
N ALA A 163 -19.71 -14.98 19.31
CA ALA A 163 -19.55 -16.29 19.95
C ALA A 163 -19.78 -16.22 21.46
N VAL A 164 -19.22 -15.22 22.14
CA VAL A 164 -19.43 -14.98 23.59
C VAL A 164 -20.89 -14.66 23.87
N GLY A 165 -21.50 -13.71 23.16
CA GLY A 165 -22.90 -13.35 23.36
C GLY A 165 -23.87 -14.50 23.08
N SER A 166 -23.59 -15.35 22.08
CA SER A 166 -24.39 -16.54 21.81
C SER A 166 -24.27 -17.61 22.91
N LYS A 167 -23.09 -17.73 23.53
CA LYS A 167 -22.85 -18.63 24.66
C LYS A 167 -23.55 -18.12 25.91
N GLU A 168 -23.45 -16.82 26.21
CA GLU A 168 -24.18 -16.20 27.32
C GLU A 168 -25.70 -16.30 27.16
N ALA A 169 -26.22 -16.11 25.94
CA ALA A 169 -27.64 -16.31 25.65
C ALA A 169 -28.07 -17.77 25.85
N ARG A 170 -27.23 -18.73 25.42
CA ARG A 170 -27.47 -20.16 25.62
C ARG A 170 -27.43 -20.56 27.09
N ASP A 171 -26.47 -20.06 27.85
CA ASP A 171 -26.33 -20.33 29.29
C ASP A 171 -27.48 -19.68 30.09
N SER A 172 -27.92 -18.49 29.67
CA SER A 172 -29.11 -17.82 30.23
C SER A 172 -30.40 -18.55 29.92
N ALA A 173 -30.55 -19.08 28.70
CA ALA A 173 -31.69 -19.92 28.34
C ALA A 173 -31.68 -21.26 29.10
N GLY A 174 -30.51 -21.90 29.23
CA GLY A 174 -30.35 -23.16 29.94
C GLY A 174 -30.66 -23.04 31.44
N SER A 175 -30.22 -21.97 32.09
CA SER A 175 -30.54 -21.69 33.50
C SER A 175 -32.02 -21.32 33.71
N GLY A 176 -32.66 -20.67 32.74
CA GLY A 176 -34.11 -20.42 32.73
C GLY A 176 -34.92 -21.71 32.64
N VAL A 177 -34.57 -22.61 31.70
CA VAL A 177 -35.21 -23.92 31.56
C VAL A 177 -35.03 -24.77 32.82
N ASN A 178 -33.85 -24.76 33.46
CA ASN A 178 -33.62 -25.52 34.69
C ASN A 178 -34.41 -24.97 35.89
N LYS A 179 -34.59 -23.64 35.98
CA LYS A 179 -35.44 -23.02 37.01
C LYS A 179 -36.92 -23.32 36.82
N VAL A 180 -37.38 -23.46 35.57
CA VAL A 180 -38.76 -23.84 35.26
C VAL A 180 -38.97 -25.34 35.50
N ALA A 181 -38.05 -26.20 35.04
CA ALA A 181 -38.11 -27.64 35.27
C ALA A 181 -38.05 -28.01 36.77
N GLY A 182 -37.19 -27.35 37.55
CA GLY A 182 -37.12 -27.53 39.01
C GLY A 182 -38.31 -26.97 39.80
N LYS A 183 -39.24 -26.26 39.16
CA LYS A 183 -40.50 -25.78 39.75
C LYS A 183 -41.71 -26.67 39.44
N VAL A 184 -41.55 -27.61 38.50
CA VAL A 184 -42.61 -28.49 37.99
C VAL A 184 -42.49 -29.92 38.54
N LEU A 185 -41.40 -30.21 39.27
CA LEU A 185 -41.24 -31.37 40.16
C LEU A 185 -41.53 -30.98 41.60
#